data_AF-A0A920FUN8-F1
#
_entry.id   AF-A0A920FUN8-F1
#
_cell.length_a   1.000
_cell.length_b   1.000
_cell.length_c   1.000
_cell.angle_alpha   90.00
_cell.angle_beta   90.00
_cell.angle_gamma   90.00
#
_symmetry.space_group_name_H-M   'P 1'
#
loop_
_entity.id
_entity.type
_entity.pdbx_description
1 polymer ?
#
loop_
_entity_poly.entity_id
_entity_poly.type
_entity_poly.pdbx_seq_one_letter_code
_entity_poly.pdbx_strand_id
1 'polypeptide(L)'
;MDRIEWHKKNNDKIVVVTASPDLWLNDWCKKNDLDLVSTRLEEKNGKFTGNLIGMNCFGPEKVRRVKEKYELENYEKIYAYGDSRGDKELLEFADYSDFKPFA
;
A
#
# COMPACT_ATOMS: atom_id res chain seq x y z
N MET A 1 -8.16 -5.05 -11.87
CA MET A 1 -9.22 -5.53 -10.95
C MET A 1 -9.12 -7.03 -10.72
N ASP A 2 -8.78 -7.84 -11.72
CA ASP A 2 -8.77 -9.31 -11.63
C ASP A 2 -8.00 -9.90 -10.43
N ARG A 3 -6.82 -9.34 -10.09
CA ARG A 3 -6.06 -9.79 -8.91
C ARG A 3 -6.76 -9.48 -7.59
N ILE A 4 -7.38 -8.31 -7.48
CA ILE A 4 -8.16 -7.93 -6.29
C ILE A 4 -9.32 -8.92 -6.10
N GLU A 5 -10.06 -9.22 -7.17
CA GLU A 5 -11.17 -10.18 -7.11
C GLU A 5 -10.71 -11.60 -6.81
N TRP A 6 -9.54 -12.01 -7.32
CA TRP A 6 -8.94 -13.30 -6.97
C TRP A 6 -8.62 -13.39 -5.47
N HIS A 7 -7.98 -12.38 -4.90
CA HIS A 7 -7.66 -12.31 -3.47
C HIS A 7 -8.92 -12.25 -2.60
N LYS A 8 -9.96 -11.53 -3.03
CA LYS A 8 -11.25 -11.49 -2.33
C LYS A 8 -11.88 -12.88 -2.26
N LYS A 9 -11.85 -13.66 -3.35
CA LYS A 9 -12.37 -15.04 -3.37
C LYS A 9 -11.61 -15.98 -2.43
N ASN A 10 -10.33 -15.71 -2.21
CA ASN A 10 -9.51 -16.46 -1.26
C ASN A 10 -9.64 -15.97 0.18
N ASN A 11 -10.45 -14.92 0.43
CA ASN A 11 -10.59 -14.27 1.73
C ASN A 11 -9.26 -13.70 2.26
N ASP A 12 -8.39 -13.24 1.34
CA ASP A 12 -7.12 -12.62 1.69
C ASP A 12 -7.33 -11.19 2.22
N LYS A 13 -6.44 -10.73 3.11
CA LYS A 13 -6.35 -9.31 3.46
C LYS A 13 -5.70 -8.54 2.33
N ILE A 14 -6.42 -7.58 1.75
CA ILE A 14 -5.92 -6.78 0.62
C ILE A 14 -5.60 -5.36 1.09
N VAL A 15 -4.39 -4.90 0.76
CA VAL A 15 -3.90 -3.56 1.10
C VAL A 15 -3.29 -2.88 -0.12
N VAL A 16 -3.65 -1.62 -0.34
CA VAL A 16 -2.98 -0.73 -1.30
C VAL A 16 -1.82 -0.03 -0.58
N VAL A 17 -0.61 -0.14 -1.13
CA VAL A 17 0.60 0.48 -0.58
C VAL A 17 1.19 1.48 -1.57
N THR A 18 1.09 2.77 -1.30
CA THR A 18 1.32 3.81 -2.32
C THR A 18 2.09 5.03 -1.81
N ALA A 19 2.98 5.57 -2.64
CA ALA A 19 3.66 6.85 -2.38
C ALA A 19 2.71 8.06 -2.52
N SER A 20 1.55 7.88 -3.14
CA SER A 20 0.56 8.93 -3.29
C SER A 20 -0.09 9.29 -1.95
N PRO A 21 -0.56 10.54 -1.78
CA PRO A 21 -1.40 10.92 -0.65
C PRO A 21 -2.63 10.02 -0.49
N ASP A 22 -3.00 9.73 0.75
CA ASP A 22 -4.26 9.06 1.12
C ASP A 22 -5.50 9.68 0.46
N LEU A 23 -5.54 11.00 0.39
CA LEU A 23 -6.66 11.77 -0.18
C LEU A 23 -7.16 11.23 -1.52
N TRP A 24 -6.27 10.75 -2.38
CA TRP A 24 -6.62 10.28 -3.72
C TRP A 24 -7.32 8.93 -3.74
N LEU A 25 -7.02 8.08 -2.76
CA LEU A 25 -7.35 6.65 -2.82
C LEU A 25 -8.22 6.19 -1.66
N ASN A 26 -8.38 6.99 -0.61
CA ASN A 26 -9.11 6.60 0.60
C ASN A 26 -10.54 6.14 0.29
N ASP A 27 -11.30 6.95 -0.45
CA ASP A 27 -12.69 6.63 -0.78
C ASP A 27 -12.81 5.44 -1.73
N TRP A 28 -11.87 5.32 -2.68
CA TRP A 28 -11.84 4.17 -3.57
C TRP A 28 -11.51 2.87 -2.82
N CYS A 29 -10.54 2.90 -1.90
CA CYS A 29 -10.18 1.75 -1.07
C CYS A 29 -11.36 1.34 -0.17
N LYS A 30 -12.00 2.30 0.52
CA LYS A 30 -13.21 2.04 1.32
C LYS A 30 -14.34 1.41 0.51
N LYS A 31 -14.62 1.95 -0.69
CA LYS A 31 -15.67 1.43 -1.57
C LYS A 31 -15.40 -0.01 -2.02
N ASN A 32 -14.12 -0.40 -2.12
CA ASN A 32 -13.72 -1.72 -2.59
C ASN A 32 -13.36 -2.69 -1.45
N ASP A 33 -13.55 -2.28 -0.19
CA ASP A 33 -13.17 -3.02 1.02
C ASP A 33 -11.68 -3.40 1.05
N LEU A 34 -10.84 -2.40 0.77
CA LEU A 34 -9.38 -2.53 0.76
C LEU A 34 -8.78 -1.64 1.85
N ASP A 35 -7.74 -2.13 2.50
CA ASP A 35 -6.94 -1.28 3.38
C ASP A 35 -6.03 -0.36 2.57
N LEU A 36 -5.62 0.74 3.19
CA LEU A 36 -4.68 1.70 2.61
C LEU A 36 -3.48 1.92 3.55
N VAL A 37 -2.29 1.92 2.95
CA VAL A 37 -1.02 2.39 3.53
C VAL A 37 -0.41 3.38 2.53
N SER A 38 -0.34 4.65 2.91
CA SER A 38 0.00 5.70 1.96
C SER A 38 0.92 6.77 2.55
N THR A 39 1.26 7.76 1.73
CA THR A 39 1.81 9.03 2.23
C THR A 39 0.69 9.82 2.90
N ARG A 40 0.97 10.41 4.07
CA ARG A 40 0.00 11.22 4.81
C ARG A 40 0.40 12.68 4.75
N LEU A 41 -0.55 13.55 4.39
CA LEU A 41 -0.34 14.99 4.38
C LEU A 41 -0.65 15.57 5.77
N GLU A 42 0.15 16.54 6.21
CA GLU A 42 -0.15 17.27 7.43
C GLU A 42 -1.25 18.30 7.16
N GLU A 43 -2.29 18.25 7.99
CA GLU A 43 -3.39 19.20 7.98
C GLU A 43 -3.42 19.97 9.31
N LYS A 44 -3.58 21.29 9.24
CA LYS A 44 -3.81 22.16 10.40
C LYS A 44 -4.99 23.07 10.10
N ASN A 45 -5.98 23.05 10.98
CA ASN A 45 -7.18 23.90 10.89
C ASN A 45 -7.91 23.81 9.53
N GLY A 46 -8.13 22.61 8.99
CA GLY A 46 -8.84 22.42 7.72
C GLY A 46 -7.99 22.68 6.47
N LYS A 47 -6.68 22.90 6.61
CA LYS A 47 -5.79 23.25 5.49
C LYS A 47 -4.53 22.40 5.49
N PHE A 48 -4.16 21.90 4.32
CA PHE A 48 -2.88 21.22 4.12
C PHE A 48 -1.73 22.20 4.28
N THR A 49 -0.74 21.82 5.08
CA THR A 49 0.43 22.68 5.37
C THR A 49 1.51 22.59 4.29
N GLY A 50 1.40 21.61 3.39
CA GLY A 50 2.44 21.24 2.43
C GLY A 50 3.47 20.24 3.00
N ASN A 51 3.41 19.95 4.30
CA ASN A 51 4.29 18.96 4.93
C ASN A 51 3.67 17.55 4.88
N LEU A 52 4.53 16.55 5.05
CA LEU A 52 4.12 15.17 5.28
C LEU A 52 4.05 14.87 6.78
N ILE A 53 3.12 14.00 7.17
CA ILE A 53 3.17 13.34 8.48
C ILE A 53 4.10 12.13 8.33
N GLY A 54 5.33 12.27 8.80
CA GLY A 54 6.38 11.26 8.63
C GLY A 54 7.00 11.32 7.24
N MET A 55 7.38 10.16 6.69
CA MET A 55 8.11 10.08 5.42
C MET A 55 7.18 9.88 4.20
N ASN A 56 7.73 9.97 2.99
CA ASN A 56 7.06 9.50 1.78
C ASN A 56 6.99 7.96 1.79
N CYS A 57 5.84 7.35 1.47
CA CYS A 57 5.62 5.90 1.40
C CYS A 57 6.30 5.29 0.16
N PHE A 58 7.62 5.30 0.12
CA PHE A 58 8.41 4.94 -1.06
C PHE A 58 9.55 4.00 -0.70
N GLY A 59 9.75 2.96 -1.52
CA GLY A 59 10.83 1.99 -1.37
C GLY A 59 10.78 1.28 -0.01
N PRO A 60 11.88 1.30 0.80
CA PRO A 60 11.92 0.61 2.09
C PRO A 60 10.82 1.07 3.06
N GLU A 61 10.36 2.31 2.94
CA GLU A 61 9.33 2.86 3.81
C GLU A 61 7.96 2.18 3.61
N LYS A 62 7.69 1.64 2.41
CA LYS A 62 6.48 0.84 2.15
C LYS A 62 6.50 -0.41 3.05
N VAL A 63 7.62 -1.13 3.06
CA VAL A 63 7.79 -2.35 3.88
C VAL A 63 7.70 -2.00 5.36
N ARG A 64 8.35 -0.92 5.80
CA ARG A 64 8.30 -0.49 7.21
C ARG A 64 6.87 -0.25 7.69
N ARG A 65 6.04 0.44 6.90
CA ARG A 65 4.64 0.72 7.27
C ARG A 65 3.75 -0.51 7.25
N VAL A 66 3.96 -1.42 6.30
CA VAL A 66 3.26 -2.70 6.28
C VAL A 66 3.58 -3.48 7.57
N LYS A 67 4.85 -3.57 7.95
CA LYS A 67 5.30 -4.21 9.21
C LYS A 67 4.77 -3.53 10.47
N GLU A 68 4.63 -2.21 10.45
CA GLU A 68 4.11 -1.45 11.59
C GLU A 68 2.59 -1.65 11.77
N LYS A 69 1.86 -1.84 10.66
CA LYS A 69 0.40 -1.95 10.67
C LYS A 69 -0.10 -3.39 10.86
N TYR A 70 0.69 -4.39 10.46
CA TYR A 70 0.27 -5.79 10.44
C TYR A 70 1.30 -6.68 11.13
N GLU A 71 0.82 -7.58 11.98
CA GLU A 71 1.57 -8.74 12.48
C GLU A 71 1.67 -9.76 11.34
N LEU A 72 2.83 -9.83 10.71
CA LEU A 72 3.03 -10.60 9.47
C LEU A 72 3.02 -12.10 9.71
N GLU A 73 3.33 -12.52 10.93
CA GLU A 73 3.33 -13.91 11.38
C GLU A 73 1.92 -14.53 11.31
N ASN A 74 0.87 -13.72 11.24
CA ASN A 74 -0.51 -14.16 11.09
C ASN A 74 -0.87 -14.52 9.64
N TYR A 75 0.04 -14.32 8.68
CA TYR A 75 -0.20 -14.57 7.25
C TYR A 75 0.72 -15.67 6.76
N GLU A 76 0.15 -16.71 6.12
CA GLU A 76 0.94 -17.82 5.55
C GLU A 76 1.77 -17.37 4.34
N LYS A 77 1.21 -16.46 3.52
CA LYS A 77 1.80 -16.01 2.26
C LYS A 77 1.54 -14.52 2.05
N ILE A 78 2.54 -13.84 1.53
CA ILE A 78 2.48 -12.43 1.15
C ILE A 78 2.62 -12.34 -0.37
N TYR A 79 1.67 -11.64 -0.99
CA TYR A 79 1.68 -11.32 -2.42
C TYR A 79 1.89 -9.82 -2.61
N ALA A 80 2.81 -9.44 -3.50
CA ALA A 80 3.04 -8.05 -3.85
C ALA A 80 2.93 -7.83 -5.36
N TYR A 81 2.29 -6.72 -5.72
CA TYR A 81 2.13 -6.25 -7.10
C TYR A 81 2.66 -4.83 -7.17
N GLY A 82 3.48 -4.53 -8.17
CA GLY A 82 4.11 -3.22 -8.29
C GLY A 82 4.57 -2.94 -9.71
N ASP A 83 4.83 -1.68 -9.99
CA ASP A 83 5.09 -1.19 -11.34
C ASP A 83 6.23 -0.17 -11.38
N SER A 84 6.71 0.27 -10.22
CA SER A 84 7.69 1.34 -10.10
C SER A 84 8.92 0.92 -9.32
N ARG A 85 9.99 1.71 -9.43
CA ARG A 85 11.17 1.58 -8.56
C ARG A 85 10.80 1.66 -7.07
N GLY A 86 9.75 2.41 -6.72
CA GLY A 86 9.32 2.58 -5.34
C GLY A 86 8.68 1.33 -4.72
N ASP A 87 8.44 0.29 -5.52
CA ASP A 87 7.87 -0.99 -5.07
C ASP A 87 8.92 -2.06 -4.86
N LYS A 88 10.18 -1.81 -5.28
CA LYS A 88 11.24 -2.82 -5.32
C LYS A 88 11.35 -3.57 -3.99
N GLU A 89 11.51 -2.85 -2.89
CA GLU A 89 11.68 -3.46 -1.57
C GLU A 89 10.42 -4.19 -1.09
N LEU A 90 9.23 -3.72 -1.50
CA LEU A 90 7.98 -4.41 -1.18
C LEU A 90 7.83 -5.73 -1.97
N LEU A 91 8.28 -5.73 -3.23
CA LEU A 91 8.29 -6.91 -4.08
C LEU A 91 9.34 -7.95 -3.63
N GLU A 92 10.52 -7.50 -3.20
CA GLU A 92 11.56 -8.38 -2.62
C GLU A 92 11.17 -8.94 -1.25
N PHE A 93 10.30 -8.24 -0.52
CA PHE A 93 9.80 -8.66 0.78
C PHE A 93 8.71 -9.76 0.71
N ALA A 94 7.97 -9.85 -0.40
CA ALA A 94 6.86 -10.79 -0.55
C ALA A 94 7.31 -12.18 -0.99
N ASP A 95 6.55 -13.21 -0.59
CA ASP A 95 6.77 -14.60 -1.05
C ASP A 95 6.49 -14.75 -2.55
N TYR A 96 5.52 -13.99 -3.06
CA TYR A 96 5.17 -13.93 -4.47
C TYR A 96 5.12 -12.48 -4.92
N SER A 97 5.86 -12.16 -5.99
CA SER A 97 5.87 -10.83 -6.56
C SER A 97 5.61 -10.85 -8.07
N ASP A 98 4.85 -9.85 -8.54
CA ASP A 98 4.58 -9.61 -9.97
C ASP A 98 4.91 -8.14 -10.26
N PHE A 99 5.99 -7.91 -11.00
CA PHE A 99 6.42 -6.58 -11.43
C PHE A 99 5.94 -6.31 -12.86
N LYS A 100 5.14 -5.26 -13.04
CA LYS A 100 4.63 -4.84 -14.34
C LYS A 100 4.89 -3.36 -14.54
N PRO A 101 5.99 -2.95 -15.18
CA PRO A 101 6.21 -1.55 -15.46
C PRO A 101 5.08 -1.03 -16.36
N PHE A 102 4.63 0.20 -16.11
CA PHE A 102 3.75 0.88 -17.07
C PHE A 102 4.46 0.94 -18.43
N ALA A 103 3.85 0.32 -19.44
CA ALA A 103 4.29 0.40 -20.83
C ALA A 103 3.82 1.71 -21.48
#